data_AF-A0A1I7W3H8-F1
#
_entry.id   AF-A0A1I7W3H8-F1
#
_cell.length_a   1.000
_cell.length_b   1.000
_cell.length_c   1.000
_cell.angle_alpha   90.00
_cell.angle_beta   90.00
_cell.angle_gamma   90.00
#
_symmetry.space_group_name_H-M   'P 1'
#
loop_
_entity.id
_entity.type
_entity.pdbx_description
1 polymer ?
#
loop_
_entity_poly.entity_id
_entity_poly.type
_entity_poly.pdbx_seq_one_letter_code
_entity_poly.pdbx_strand_id
1 'polypeptide(L)'
;MLIITYISQINIAIVKAPDMTKPMNRKRVEQMVQDFEHMIFGIGPKATQVWTREYQKYANITGAYLQNDHESWVEGVYRWSQLFAFYKLWAQDFVWENENDPENLTMKSFRFRIGLSALNSPSDLVTESRALRAIAAKYPDMEIYTYEYSRMIADQV
;
A
#
# COMPACT_ATOMS: atom_id res chain seq x y z
N MET A 1 -1.98 28.49 -22.08
CA MET A 1 -2.71 27.53 -21.22
C MET A 1 -1.77 26.38 -20.92
N LEU A 2 -1.12 26.40 -19.76
CA LEU A 2 -0.24 25.32 -19.31
C LEU A 2 -1.13 24.20 -18.78
N ILE A 3 -1.29 23.13 -19.57
CA ILE A 3 -1.87 21.88 -19.07
C ILE A 3 -0.79 21.26 -18.19
N ILE A 4 -0.84 21.52 -16.90
CA ILE A 4 -0.07 20.72 -15.94
C ILE A 4 -0.77 19.36 -15.91
N THR A 5 -0.15 18.35 -16.53
CA THR A 5 -0.57 16.96 -16.42
C THR A 5 -0.32 16.52 -14.97
N TYR A 6 -1.26 16.78 -14.07
CA TYR A 6 -1.15 16.34 -12.68
C TYR A 6 -1.29 14.82 -12.63
N ILE A 7 -0.21 14.14 -12.26
CA ILE A 7 -0.25 12.74 -11.83
C ILE A 7 -0.98 12.74 -10.48
N SER A 8 -2.13 12.10 -10.39
CA SER A 8 -2.81 11.89 -9.12
C SER A 8 -2.26 10.65 -8.42
N GLN A 9 -2.40 10.60 -7.10
CA GLN A 9 -2.04 9.45 -6.29
C GLN A 9 -3.24 9.04 -5.46
N ILE A 10 -3.57 7.76 -5.49
CA ILE A 10 -4.59 7.19 -4.63
C ILE A 10 -3.94 6.36 -3.53
N ASN A 11 -4.46 6.51 -2.32
CA ASN A 11 -4.08 5.69 -1.18
C ASN A 11 -5.00 4.46 -1.14
N ILE A 12 -4.40 3.30 -0.92
CA ILE A 12 -5.08 2.02 -0.78
C ILE A 12 -4.74 1.51 0.61
N ALA A 13 -5.74 1.51 1.49
CA ALA A 13 -5.63 1.04 2.86
C ALA A 13 -6.14 -0.39 2.97
N ILE A 14 -5.34 -1.25 3.59
CA ILE A 14 -5.65 -2.63 3.93
C ILE A 14 -5.88 -2.66 5.44
N VAL A 15 -7.13 -2.77 5.86
CA VAL A 15 -7.51 -2.68 7.28
C VAL A 15 -7.28 -3.98 8.03
N LYS A 16 -7.28 -5.11 7.31
CA LYS A 16 -6.93 -6.44 7.84
C LYS A 16 -5.66 -6.93 7.15
N ALA A 17 -4.51 -6.53 7.68
CA ALA A 17 -3.22 -6.98 7.17
C ALA A 17 -3.11 -8.50 7.32
N PRO A 18 -2.73 -9.23 6.26
CA PRO A 18 -2.53 -10.67 6.34
C PRO A 18 -1.24 -10.98 7.11
N ASP A 19 -1.13 -12.19 7.66
CA ASP A 19 0.10 -12.66 8.32
C ASP A 19 1.27 -12.69 7.33
N MET A 20 2.17 -11.70 7.45
CA MET A 20 3.30 -11.51 6.55
C MET A 20 4.45 -12.50 6.81
N THR A 21 4.41 -13.33 7.86
CA THR A 21 5.37 -14.43 8.04
C THR A 21 5.16 -15.52 6.98
N LYS A 22 3.94 -15.65 6.45
CA LYS A 22 3.60 -16.66 5.44
C LYS A 22 3.93 -16.17 4.02
N PRO A 23 4.76 -16.91 3.25
CA PRO A 23 5.12 -16.51 1.89
C PRO A 23 3.92 -16.42 0.94
N MET A 24 2.87 -17.23 1.14
CA MET A 24 1.67 -17.17 0.30
C MET A 24 0.90 -15.87 0.48
N ASN A 25 0.82 -15.35 1.70
CA ASN A 25 0.20 -14.07 1.98
C ASN A 25 0.98 -12.93 1.32
N ARG A 26 2.32 -12.96 1.38
CA ARG A 26 3.16 -11.97 0.70
C ARG A 26 2.99 -11.97 -0.81
N LYS A 27 2.92 -13.16 -1.43
CA LYS A 27 2.61 -13.29 -2.87
C LYS A 27 1.23 -12.75 -3.20
N ARG A 28 0.24 -12.99 -2.34
CA ARG A 28 -1.13 -12.49 -2.53
C ARG A 28 -1.22 -10.96 -2.39
N VAL A 29 -0.47 -10.37 -1.46
CA VAL A 29 -0.33 -8.91 -1.36
C VAL A 29 0.31 -8.33 -2.61
N GLU A 30 1.38 -8.94 -3.12
CA GLU A 30 2.02 -8.51 -4.37
C GLU A 30 1.07 -8.61 -5.57
N GLN A 31 0.28 -9.69 -5.67
CA GLN A 31 -0.75 -9.82 -6.72
C GLN A 31 -1.82 -8.73 -6.59
N MET A 32 -2.28 -8.44 -5.37
CA MET A 32 -3.25 -7.37 -5.12
C MET A 32 -2.71 -6.01 -5.54
N VAL A 33 -1.45 -5.70 -5.21
CA VAL A 33 -0.77 -4.48 -5.66
C VAL A 33 -0.69 -4.45 -7.19
N GLN A 34 -0.33 -5.55 -7.84
CA GLN A 34 -0.26 -5.63 -9.30
C GLN A 34 -1.64 -5.44 -9.96
N ASP A 35 -2.71 -5.97 -9.39
CA ASP A 35 -4.07 -5.74 -9.90
C ASP A 35 -4.43 -4.24 -9.89
N PHE A 36 -4.05 -3.54 -8.82
CA PHE A 36 -4.20 -2.08 -8.70
C PHE A 36 -3.27 -1.32 -9.66
N GLU A 37 -2.05 -1.80 -9.90
CA GLU A 37 -1.11 -1.17 -10.83
C GLU A 37 -1.55 -1.22 -12.29
N HIS A 38 -2.24 -2.29 -12.68
CA HIS A 38 -2.67 -2.55 -14.06
C HIS A 38 -4.16 -2.23 -14.28
N MET A 39 -4.79 -1.53 -13.33
CA MET A 39 -6.15 -1.03 -13.53
C MET A 39 -6.19 0.02 -14.64
N ILE A 40 -7.40 0.29 -15.15
CA ILE A 40 -7.61 1.44 -16.03
C ILE A 40 -7.13 2.72 -15.33
N PHE A 41 -6.35 3.55 -16.03
CA PHE A 41 -5.66 4.74 -15.52
C PHE A 41 -4.44 4.47 -14.61
N GLY A 42 -4.09 3.22 -14.28
CA GLY A 42 -2.86 2.90 -13.58
C GLY A 42 -1.62 3.25 -14.41
N ILE A 43 -0.65 3.97 -13.82
CA ILE A 43 0.65 4.24 -14.48
C ILE A 43 1.55 2.99 -14.43
N GLY A 44 1.27 2.06 -13.51
CA GLY A 44 2.01 0.82 -13.33
C GLY A 44 3.08 0.90 -12.23
N PRO A 45 3.91 -0.16 -12.11
CA PRO A 45 4.73 -0.40 -10.92
C PRO A 45 5.74 0.70 -10.56
N LYS A 46 6.19 1.47 -11.56
CA LYS A 46 7.14 2.58 -11.35
C LYS A 46 6.53 3.77 -10.62
N ALA A 47 5.21 3.88 -10.60
CA ALA A 47 4.48 4.92 -9.89
C ALA A 47 3.85 4.40 -8.58
N THR A 48 4.20 3.19 -8.16
CA THR A 48 3.69 2.58 -6.92
C THR A 48 4.69 2.71 -5.80
N GLN A 49 4.21 3.14 -4.64
CA GLN A 49 4.96 3.14 -3.40
C GLN A 49 4.33 2.10 -2.48
N VAL A 50 4.98 0.94 -2.38
CA VAL A 50 4.56 -0.16 -1.48
C VAL A 50 5.73 -0.63 -0.62
N TRP A 51 5.47 -0.78 0.66
CA TRP A 51 6.51 -1.06 1.66
C TRP A 51 7.19 -2.41 1.47
N THR A 52 6.49 -3.43 0.94
CA THR A 52 7.03 -4.78 0.79
C THR A 52 8.27 -4.80 -0.10
N ARG A 53 8.20 -4.10 -1.23
CA ARG A 53 9.30 -3.99 -2.21
C ARG A 53 10.45 -3.14 -1.66
N GLU A 54 10.14 -2.05 -0.97
CA GLU A 54 11.15 -1.18 -0.34
C GLU A 54 11.88 -1.89 0.81
N TYR A 55 11.16 -2.64 1.63
CA TYR A 55 11.75 -3.43 2.72
C TYR A 55 12.66 -4.54 2.20
N GLN A 56 12.23 -5.27 1.17
CA GLN A 56 13.08 -6.27 0.50
C GLN A 56 14.33 -5.65 -0.11
N LYS A 57 14.19 -4.49 -0.78
CA LYS A 57 15.32 -3.74 -1.33
C LYS A 57 16.29 -3.31 -0.24
N TYR A 58 15.78 -2.80 0.88
CA TYR A 58 16.58 -2.44 2.05
C TYR A 58 17.35 -3.65 2.58
N ALA A 59 16.67 -4.78 2.84
CA ALA A 59 17.29 -6.01 3.33
C ALA A 59 18.41 -6.51 2.41
N ASN A 60 18.19 -6.46 1.08
CA ASN A 60 19.20 -6.83 0.10
C ASN A 60 20.44 -5.92 0.15
N ILE A 61 20.24 -4.61 0.34
CA ILE A 61 21.35 -3.64 0.43
C ILE A 61 22.14 -3.82 1.74
N THR A 62 21.47 -4.14 2.84
CA THR A 62 22.13 -4.34 4.14
C THR A 62 22.66 -5.76 4.35
N GLY A 63 22.43 -6.67 3.40
CA GLY A 63 22.80 -8.09 3.53
C GLY A 63 21.97 -8.86 4.56
N ALA A 64 20.80 -8.35 4.94
CA ALA A 64 19.90 -9.03 5.86
C ALA A 64 19.19 -10.19 5.15
N TYR A 65 19.19 -11.37 5.76
CA TYR A 65 18.52 -12.53 5.21
C TYR A 65 17.09 -12.62 5.76
N LEU A 66 16.09 -12.50 4.88
CA LEU A 66 14.67 -12.54 5.27
C LEU A 66 14.16 -14.00 5.27
N GLN A 67 13.90 -14.52 6.46
CA GLN A 67 13.27 -15.84 6.67
C GLN A 67 11.73 -15.74 6.61
N ASN A 68 11.03 -16.87 6.73
CA ASN A 68 9.56 -16.91 6.76
C ASN A 68 9.02 -16.84 8.20
N ASP A 69 9.51 -15.89 9.00
CA ASP A 69 9.27 -15.82 10.44
C ASP A 69 8.88 -14.41 10.92
N HIS A 70 8.57 -14.34 12.22
CA HIS A 70 8.19 -13.14 12.93
C HIS A 70 9.30 -12.10 12.98
N GLU A 71 10.54 -12.54 13.25
CA GLU A 71 11.70 -11.66 13.29
C GLU A 71 11.88 -10.90 11.97
N SER A 72 11.76 -11.60 10.84
CA SER A 72 11.97 -11.01 9.52
C SER A 72 10.81 -10.14 9.04
N TRP A 73 9.56 -10.55 9.25
CA TRP A 73 8.41 -9.92 8.60
C TRP A 73 7.49 -9.11 9.52
N VAL A 74 7.78 -9.12 10.83
CA VAL A 74 7.02 -8.37 11.82
C VAL A 74 7.95 -7.42 12.56
N GLU A 75 8.86 -7.94 13.38
CA GLU A 75 9.80 -7.11 14.14
C GLU A 75 10.75 -6.32 13.24
N GLY A 76 11.31 -6.98 12.23
CA GLY A 76 12.22 -6.36 11.27
C GLY A 76 11.55 -5.23 10.49
N VAL A 77 10.30 -5.41 10.08
CA VAL A 77 9.50 -4.39 9.39
C VAL A 77 9.15 -3.24 10.33
N TYR A 78 8.75 -3.54 11.56
CA TYR A 78 8.48 -2.52 12.58
C TYR A 78 9.72 -1.66 12.82
N ARG A 79 10.88 -2.26 13.16
CA ARG A 79 12.14 -1.54 13.38
C ARG A 79 12.56 -0.73 12.15
N TRP A 80 12.45 -1.31 10.96
CA TRP A 80 12.74 -0.61 9.71
C TRP A 80 11.85 0.62 9.51
N SER A 81 10.55 0.50 9.78
CA SER A 81 9.61 1.62 9.68
C SER A 81 9.94 2.76 10.64
N GLN A 82 10.58 2.45 11.78
CA GLN A 82 10.97 3.42 12.80
C GLN A 82 12.31 4.14 12.49
N LEU A 83 13.11 3.66 11.53
CA LEU A 83 14.38 4.30 11.18
C LEU A 83 14.15 5.72 10.65
N PHE A 84 15.00 6.68 11.03
CA PHE A 84 14.81 8.11 10.72
C PHE A 84 14.56 8.41 9.22
N ALA A 85 15.20 7.68 8.31
CA ALA A 85 15.02 7.84 6.86
C ALA A 85 13.62 7.40 6.37
N PHE A 86 12.94 6.54 7.12
CA PHE A 86 11.68 5.91 6.77
C PHE A 86 10.51 6.32 7.68
N TYR A 87 10.81 6.87 8.85
CA TYR A 87 9.84 7.28 9.88
C TYR A 87 8.79 8.26 9.34
N LYS A 88 9.17 9.21 8.48
CA LYS A 88 8.23 10.18 7.91
C LYS A 88 7.32 9.62 6.82
N LEU A 89 7.67 8.49 6.21
CA LEU A 89 6.93 7.91 5.09
C LEU A 89 6.15 6.67 5.51
N TRP A 90 6.83 5.67 6.09
CA TRP A 90 6.26 4.35 6.33
C TRP A 90 5.68 4.17 7.74
N ALA A 91 6.23 4.84 8.76
CA ALA A 91 5.67 4.70 10.12
C ALA A 91 4.21 5.21 10.21
N GLN A 92 3.84 6.19 9.37
CA GLN A 92 2.45 6.67 9.26
C GLN A 92 1.56 5.78 8.39
N ASP A 93 2.16 4.84 7.66
CA ASP A 93 1.48 3.96 6.73
C ASP A 93 1.16 2.59 7.36
N PHE A 94 1.57 2.37 8.61
CA PHE A 94 1.29 1.16 9.39
C PHE A 94 0.47 1.47 10.63
N VAL A 95 -0.34 0.49 11.05
CA VAL A 95 -0.92 0.43 12.40
C VAL A 95 -0.46 -0.88 13.01
N TRP A 96 0.18 -0.79 14.16
CA TRP A 96 0.69 -1.92 14.93
C TRP A 96 -0.17 -2.14 16.18
N GLU A 97 -0.23 -3.39 16.63
CA GLU A 97 -0.76 -3.76 17.95
C GLU A 97 0.37 -4.39 18.77
N ASN A 98 0.30 -4.21 20.09
CA ASN A 98 1.28 -4.72 21.06
C ASN A 98 2.71 -4.19 20.85
N GLU A 99 2.88 -2.89 20.53
CA GLU A 99 4.18 -2.26 20.29
C GLU A 99 5.19 -2.39 21.44
N ASN A 100 4.72 -2.62 22.67
CA ASN A 100 5.54 -2.81 23.86
C ASN A 100 5.89 -4.28 24.16
N ASP A 101 5.41 -5.23 23.34
CA ASP A 101 5.61 -6.66 23.51
C ASP A 101 6.05 -7.26 22.16
N PRO A 102 7.37 -7.36 21.91
CA PRO A 102 7.91 -7.83 20.63
C PRO A 102 7.41 -9.21 20.21
N GLU A 103 7.18 -10.13 21.16
CA GLU A 103 6.74 -11.49 20.88
C GLU A 103 5.29 -11.53 20.35
N ASN A 104 4.46 -10.57 20.80
CA ASN A 104 3.05 -10.45 20.39
C ASN A 104 2.78 -9.28 19.44
N LEU A 105 3.84 -8.59 18.98
CA LEU A 105 3.76 -7.49 18.03
C LEU A 105 3.03 -7.96 16.76
N THR A 106 2.05 -7.21 16.28
CA THR A 106 1.34 -7.58 15.04
C THR A 106 1.03 -6.35 14.20
N MET A 107 1.14 -6.50 12.88
CA MET A 107 0.68 -5.48 11.94
C MET A 107 -0.82 -5.63 11.76
N LYS A 108 -1.60 -4.63 12.18
CA LYS A 108 -3.05 -4.63 12.04
C LYS A 108 -3.50 -4.20 10.66
N SER A 109 -2.94 -3.08 10.21
CA SER A 109 -3.30 -2.48 8.92
C SER A 109 -2.10 -1.78 8.30
N PHE A 110 -2.14 -1.62 6.99
CA PHE A 110 -1.17 -0.78 6.29
C PHE A 110 -1.82 -0.06 5.11
N ARG A 111 -1.14 0.94 4.56
CA ARG A 111 -1.52 1.54 3.27
C ARG A 111 -0.34 1.58 2.30
N PHE A 112 -0.68 1.66 1.02
CA PHE A 112 0.26 1.92 -0.06
C PHE A 112 -0.36 2.91 -1.05
N ARG A 113 0.44 3.42 -1.98
CA ARG A 113 0.00 4.42 -2.96
C ARG A 113 0.30 3.96 -4.37
N ILE A 114 -0.62 4.20 -5.30
CA ILE A 114 -0.38 4.04 -6.73
C ILE A 114 -0.56 5.39 -7.43
N GLY A 115 0.25 5.61 -8.47
CA GLY A 115 0.08 6.74 -9.37
C GLY A 115 -0.94 6.43 -10.46
N LEU A 116 -1.80 7.41 -10.74
CA LEU A 116 -2.79 7.34 -11.80
C LEU A 116 -2.52 8.40 -12.86
N SER A 117 -2.86 8.08 -14.10
CA SER A 117 -2.81 9.02 -15.21
C SER A 117 -3.91 10.08 -15.06
N ALA A 118 -3.73 11.20 -15.77
CA ALA A 118 -4.67 12.32 -15.69
C ALA A 118 -6.09 11.88 -16.10
N LEU A 119 -7.04 12.13 -15.21
CA LEU A 119 -8.47 11.96 -15.46
C LEU A 119 -8.99 13.25 -16.11
N ASN A 120 -9.68 13.14 -17.25
CA ASN A 120 -10.02 14.29 -18.08
C ASN A 120 -11.52 14.63 -18.03
N SER A 121 -12.33 13.78 -17.40
CA SER A 121 -13.79 13.95 -17.33
C SER A 121 -14.41 13.36 -16.05
N PRO A 122 -15.60 13.82 -15.62
CA PRO A 122 -16.35 13.20 -14.53
C PRO A 122 -16.67 11.72 -14.78
N SER A 123 -16.86 11.30 -16.02
CA SER A 123 -17.04 9.89 -16.39
C SER A 123 -15.81 9.03 -16.09
N ASP A 124 -14.60 9.60 -16.17
CA ASP A 124 -13.38 8.89 -15.83
C ASP A 124 -13.32 8.61 -14.33
N LEU A 125 -13.74 9.57 -13.48
CA LEU A 125 -13.82 9.41 -12.03
C LEU A 125 -14.76 8.26 -11.64
N VAL A 126 -15.92 8.15 -12.29
CA VAL A 126 -16.88 7.04 -12.06
C VAL A 126 -16.27 5.70 -12.48
N THR A 127 -15.59 5.67 -13.61
CA THR A 127 -14.98 4.46 -14.17
C THR A 127 -13.83 3.95 -13.30
N GLU A 128 -12.94 4.84 -12.89
CA GLU A 128 -11.85 4.58 -11.95
C GLU A 128 -12.39 4.10 -10.59
N SER A 129 -13.38 4.81 -10.02
CA SER A 129 -14.02 4.40 -8.76
C SER A 129 -14.61 2.98 -8.85
N ARG A 130 -15.22 2.63 -9.98
CA ARG A 130 -15.72 1.26 -10.22
C ARG A 130 -14.58 0.25 -10.33
N ALA A 131 -13.49 0.58 -11.02
CA ALA A 131 -12.33 -0.30 -11.15
C ALA A 131 -11.68 -0.58 -9.80
N LEU A 132 -11.49 0.45 -8.97
CA LEU A 132 -10.95 0.32 -7.61
C LEU A 132 -11.79 -0.62 -6.75
N ARG A 133 -13.12 -0.43 -6.74
CA ARG A 133 -14.04 -1.30 -5.99
C ARG A 133 -14.01 -2.74 -6.51
N ALA A 134 -13.96 -2.92 -7.83
CA ALA A 134 -13.92 -4.25 -8.43
C ALA A 134 -12.63 -5.02 -8.06
N ILE A 135 -11.49 -4.33 -7.98
CA ILE A 135 -10.23 -4.94 -7.53
C ILE A 135 -10.28 -5.24 -6.03
N ALA A 136 -10.72 -4.29 -5.20
CA ALA A 136 -10.88 -4.50 -3.76
C ALA A 136 -11.78 -5.72 -3.44
N ALA A 137 -12.86 -5.90 -4.19
CA ALA A 137 -13.79 -7.03 -4.03
C ALA A 137 -13.16 -8.40 -4.29
N LYS A 138 -12.01 -8.50 -4.97
CA LYS A 138 -11.27 -9.77 -5.12
C LYS A 138 -10.54 -10.19 -3.84
N TYR A 139 -10.36 -9.29 -2.88
CA TYR A 139 -9.61 -9.49 -1.64
C TYR A 139 -10.45 -9.15 -0.40
N PRO A 140 -11.65 -9.76 -0.23
CA PRO A 140 -12.61 -9.35 0.80
C PRO A 140 -12.13 -9.55 2.23
N ASP A 141 -11.23 -10.51 2.45
CA ASP A 141 -10.60 -10.79 3.75
C ASP A 141 -9.64 -9.69 4.22
N MET A 142 -9.12 -8.88 3.29
CA MET A 142 -8.16 -7.81 3.58
C MET A 142 -8.82 -6.47 3.92
N GLU A 143 -10.14 -6.34 3.67
CA GLU A 143 -10.94 -5.14 3.95
C GLU A 143 -10.29 -3.85 3.42
N ILE A 144 -10.33 -3.71 2.09
CA ILE A 144 -9.59 -2.68 1.35
C ILE A 144 -10.46 -1.43 1.14
N TYR A 145 -9.91 -0.27 1.50
CA TYR A 145 -10.49 1.06 1.24
C TYR A 145 -9.57 1.89 0.37
N THR A 146 -10.14 2.68 -0.55
CA THR A 146 -9.38 3.56 -1.45
C THR A 146 -9.79 5.01 -1.26
N TYR A 147 -8.83 5.93 -1.20
CA TYR A 147 -9.11 7.36 -1.01
C TYR A 147 -8.03 8.26 -1.63
N GLU A 148 -8.48 9.40 -2.17
CA GLU A 148 -7.62 10.43 -2.76
C GLU A 148 -7.79 11.74 -1.98
N TYR A 149 -6.68 12.37 -1.57
CA TYR A 149 -6.72 13.59 -0.74
C TYR A 149 -7.41 14.77 -1.44
N SER A 150 -7.37 14.82 -2.77
CA SER A 150 -8.05 15.85 -3.59
C SER A 150 -9.59 15.69 -3.60
N ARG A 151 -10.12 14.52 -3.22
CA ARG A 151 -11.55 14.18 -3.33
C ARG A 151 -12.38 14.48 -2.10
N MET A 152 -11.78 14.80 -0.95
CA MET A 152 -12.58 15.18 0.24
C MET A 152 -13.46 16.43 0.02
N ILE A 153 -13.18 17.21 -1.03
CA ILE A 153 -13.99 18.38 -1.44
C ILE A 153 -15.10 17.99 -2.45
N ALA A 154 -14.97 16.87 -3.16
CA ALA A 154 -15.86 16.49 -4.26
C ALA A 154 -17.07 15.61 -3.84
N ASP A 155 -17.03 14.97 -2.66
CA ASP A 155 -18.16 14.20 -2.10
C ASP A 155 -19.23 15.10 -1.42
N GLN A 156 -19.11 16.42 -1.51
CA GLN A 156 -20.05 17.40 -0.91
C GLN A 156 -21.02 18.06 -1.91
N VAL A 157 -21.17 17.54 -3.13
CA VAL A 157 -22.05 18.12 -4.16
C VAL A 157 -23.14 17.17 -4.61
#